data_AF-A0A6A6WRY3-F1
#
_entry.id   AF-A0A6A6WRY3-F1
#
_cell.length_a   1.000
_cell.length_b   1.000
_cell.length_c   1.000
_cell.angle_alpha   90.00
_cell.angle_beta   90.00
_cell.angle_gamma   90.00
#
_symmetry.space_group_name_H-M   'P 1'
#
loop_
_entity.id
_entity.type
_entity.pdbx_description
1 polymer ?
#
loop_
_entity_poly.entity_id
_entity_poly.type
_entity_poly.pdbx_seq_one_letter_code
_entity_poly.pdbx_strand_id
1 'polypeptide(L)'
;MNLELQSEQLAAFKDYYSTDEIHPGDYVSTLWAYQPRNQDEFELERGDMFRIIGIWDDGWATATRFKTRAEEFDWALPRQKDESPPFGEIKMVALVCVCLPQHWRKTIEEGEADTVVKPVIGTAL
;
A
#
# COMPACT_ATOMS: atom_id res chain seq x y z
N MET A 1 10.53 -27.94 17.39
CA MET A 1 9.62 -27.82 16.24
C MET A 1 9.78 -26.39 15.74
N ASN A 2 10.42 -26.21 14.59
CA ASN A 2 10.50 -24.91 13.92
C ASN A 2 9.07 -24.53 13.51
N LEU A 3 8.49 -23.55 14.19
CA LEU A 3 7.35 -22.81 13.68
C LEU A 3 7.93 -21.60 12.94
N GLU A 4 8.52 -21.83 11.77
CA GLU A 4 8.67 -20.75 10.81
C GLU A 4 7.26 -20.48 10.28
N LEU A 5 6.59 -19.47 10.85
CA LEU A 5 5.35 -18.93 10.28
C LEU A 5 5.74 -18.32 8.93
N GLN A 6 5.51 -19.05 7.85
CA GLN A 6 5.61 -18.50 6.50
C GLN A 6 4.33 -17.73 6.21
N SER A 7 4.46 -16.48 5.78
CA SER A 7 3.31 -15.64 5.41
C SER A 7 2.51 -16.27 4.27
N GLU A 8 1.19 -16.23 4.38
CA GLU A 8 0.28 -16.77 3.37
C GLU A 8 -0.17 -15.66 2.41
N GLN A 9 -0.30 -16.01 1.12
CA GLN A 9 -0.79 -15.06 0.12
C GLN A 9 -2.31 -14.92 0.23
N LEU A 10 -2.79 -13.68 0.32
CA LEU A 10 -4.22 -13.35 0.37
C LEU A 10 -4.76 -12.90 -0.99
N ALA A 11 -6.05 -13.14 -1.22
CA ALA A 11 -6.77 -12.64 -2.40
C ALA A 11 -7.12 -11.15 -2.29
N ALA A 12 -7.25 -10.64 -1.06
CA ALA A 12 -7.60 -9.27 -0.75
C ALA A 12 -7.14 -8.88 0.66
N PHE A 13 -7.04 -7.59 0.92
CA PHE A 13 -6.73 -7.00 2.22
C PHE A 13 -7.66 -5.83 2.52
N LYS A 14 -8.19 -5.74 3.74
CA LYS A 14 -9.03 -4.61 4.13
C LYS A 14 -8.19 -3.33 4.19
N ASP A 15 -8.55 -2.33 3.40
CA ASP A 15 -7.91 -1.01 3.48
C ASP A 15 -8.09 -0.43 4.89
N TYR A 16 -6.99 -0.05 5.54
CA TYR A 16 -7.02 0.53 6.88
C TYR A 16 -7.80 1.84 6.95
N TYR A 17 -7.91 2.56 5.82
CA TYR A 17 -8.45 3.91 5.75
C TYR A 17 -9.82 3.99 5.08
N SER A 18 -10.43 2.83 4.76
CA SER A 18 -11.76 2.77 4.19
C SER A 18 -12.49 1.47 4.54
N THR A 19 -13.69 1.29 4.00
CA THR A 19 -14.45 0.03 4.11
C THR A 19 -14.17 -0.93 2.94
N ASP A 20 -13.35 -0.51 1.98
CA ASP A 20 -13.05 -1.27 0.76
C ASP A 20 -11.88 -2.23 0.98
N GLU A 21 -11.69 -3.11 0.00
CA GLU A 21 -10.61 -4.10 -0.03
C GLU A 21 -9.63 -3.82 -1.17
N ILE A 22 -8.34 -3.84 -0.83
CA ILE A 22 -7.21 -3.85 -1.76
C ILE A 22 -7.05 -5.26 -2.31
N HIS A 23 -6.85 -5.39 -3.60
CA HIS A 23 -6.66 -6.63 -4.33
C HIS A 23 -5.41 -6.56 -5.22
N PRO A 24 -4.83 -7.71 -5.60
CA PRO A 24 -3.85 -7.75 -6.69
C PRO A 24 -4.38 -7.07 -7.96
N GLY A 25 -3.52 -6.26 -8.60
CA GLY A 25 -3.83 -5.46 -9.78
C GLY A 25 -4.32 -4.04 -9.48
N ASP A 26 -4.66 -3.72 -8.23
CA ASP A 26 -5.03 -2.36 -7.85
C ASP A 26 -3.82 -1.43 -7.77
N TYR A 27 -4.08 -0.15 -7.99
CA TYR A 27 -3.19 0.91 -7.54
C TYR A 27 -3.51 1.31 -6.10
N VAL A 28 -2.48 1.72 -5.35
CA VAL A 28 -2.56 2.29 -4.00
C VAL A 28 -1.72 3.56 -3.94
N SER A 29 -2.05 4.45 -3.01
CA SER A 29 -1.36 5.72 -2.76
C SER A 29 -0.80 5.74 -1.33
N THR A 30 0.45 6.16 -1.18
CA THR A 30 1.11 6.31 0.11
C THR A 30 0.53 7.48 0.90
N LEU A 31 0.08 7.20 2.12
CA LEU A 31 -0.36 8.20 3.09
C LEU A 31 0.77 8.63 4.03
N TRP A 32 1.62 7.67 4.43
CA TRP A 32 2.64 7.86 5.45
C TRP A 32 4.01 7.49 4.92
N ALA A 33 4.98 8.36 5.15
CA ALA A 33 6.37 8.09 4.79
C ALA A 33 6.90 6.88 5.58
N TYR A 34 7.76 6.09 4.93
CA TYR A 34 8.36 4.90 5.52
C TYR A 34 9.81 4.74 5.05
N GLN A 35 10.71 4.56 6.02
CA GLN A 35 12.10 4.18 5.75
C GLN A 35 12.20 2.65 5.76
N PRO A 36 12.70 2.02 4.67
CA PRO A 36 12.83 0.58 4.59
C PRO A 36 13.87 0.06 5.59
N ARG A 37 13.57 -1.08 6.18
CA ARG A 37 14.47 -1.84 7.07
C ARG A 37 15.25 -2.89 6.31
N ASN A 38 14.65 -3.44 5.24
CA ASN A 38 15.25 -4.46 4.40
C ASN A 38 15.40 -3.96 2.95
N GLN A 39 16.33 -4.57 2.22
CA GLN A 39 16.64 -4.16 0.85
C GLN A 39 15.51 -4.42 -0.13
N ASP A 40 14.63 -5.37 0.18
CA ASP A 40 13.46 -5.74 -0.60
C ASP A 40 12.23 -4.90 -0.29
N GLU A 41 12.35 -3.84 0.53
CA GLU A 41 11.27 -2.90 0.84
C GLU A 41 11.40 -1.59 0.08
N PHE A 42 10.29 -0.98 -0.31
CA PHE A 42 10.29 0.38 -0.84
C PHE A 42 10.46 1.41 0.28
N GLU A 43 11.27 2.44 0.01
CA GLU A 43 11.10 3.74 0.65
C GLU A 43 9.82 4.39 0.12
N LEU A 44 9.01 4.91 1.03
CA LEU A 44 7.71 5.49 0.72
C LEU A 44 7.71 6.98 1.06
N GLU A 45 7.29 7.80 0.11
CA GLU A 45 6.93 9.20 0.32
C GLU A 45 5.42 9.37 0.16
N ARG A 46 4.83 10.31 0.92
CA ARG A 46 3.41 10.63 0.78
C ARG A 46 3.10 11.00 -0.67
N GLY A 47 2.06 10.38 -1.23
CA GLY A 47 1.63 10.59 -2.62
C GLY A 47 2.32 9.65 -3.62
N ASP A 48 3.36 8.90 -3.24
CA ASP A 48 3.85 7.81 -4.09
C ASP A 48 2.73 6.82 -4.39
N MET A 49 2.74 6.27 -5.60
CA MET A 49 1.76 5.27 -6.00
C MET A 49 2.40 3.96 -6.40
N PHE A 50 1.71 2.86 -6.12
CA PHE A 50 2.18 1.51 -6.39
C PHE A 50 1.05 0.66 -6.96
N ARG A 51 1.39 -0.27 -7.83
CA ARG A 51 0.49 -1.34 -8.25
C ARG A 51 0.76 -2.58 -7.41
N ILE A 52 -0.27 -3.11 -6.76
CA ILE A 52 -0.20 -4.31 -5.94
C ILE A 52 -0.11 -5.54 -6.84
N ILE A 53 0.87 -6.41 -6.57
CA ILE A 53 1.10 -7.67 -7.29
C ILE A 53 0.68 -8.86 -6.43
N GLY A 54 1.00 -8.83 -5.14
CA GLY A 54 0.62 -9.87 -4.19
C GLY A 54 0.42 -9.27 -2.80
N ILE A 55 -0.43 -9.90 -2.00
CA ILE A 55 -0.81 -9.47 -0.66
C ILE A 55 -0.47 -10.61 0.30
N TRP A 56 0.09 -10.28 1.46
CA TRP A 56 0.47 -11.22 2.49
C TRP A 56 -0.31 -10.95 3.78
N ASP A 57 -0.60 -12.01 4.53
CA ASP A 57 -1.41 -11.97 5.75
C ASP A 57 -0.76 -11.25 6.94
N ASP A 58 0.54 -10.96 6.85
CA ASP A 58 1.33 -10.20 7.82
C ASP A 58 1.27 -8.66 7.61
N GLY A 59 0.49 -8.20 6.63
CA GLY A 59 0.30 -6.77 6.35
C GLY A 59 1.31 -6.18 5.36
N TRP A 60 2.04 -7.01 4.63
CA TRP A 60 2.86 -6.59 3.50
C TRP A 60 2.21 -6.89 2.15
N ALA A 61 2.67 -6.20 1.11
CA ALA A 61 2.34 -6.50 -0.26
C ALA A 61 3.58 -6.39 -1.16
N THR A 62 3.71 -7.28 -2.13
CA THR A 62 4.63 -7.05 -3.25
C THR A 62 4.00 -6.08 -4.24
N ALA A 63 4.77 -5.11 -4.71
CA ALA A 63 4.26 -4.06 -5.58
C ALA A 63 5.31 -3.58 -6.58
N THR A 64 4.86 -2.86 -7.61
CA THR A 64 5.72 -2.08 -8.51
C THR A 64 5.38 -0.60 -8.41
N ARG A 65 6.38 0.28 -8.43
CA ARG A 65 6.15 1.74 -8.37
C ARG A 65 5.47 2.24 -9.65
N PHE A 66 4.41 3.02 -9.48
CA PHE A 66 3.73 3.72 -10.56
C PHE A 66 4.36 5.10 -10.77
N LYS A 67 4.39 5.57 -12.02
CA LYS A 67 5.09 6.83 -12.37
C LYS A 67 4.33 8.07 -11.92
N THR A 68 3.01 8.00 -11.84
CA THR A 68 2.15 9.11 -11.46
C THR A 68 2.00 9.16 -9.94
N ARG A 69 1.97 10.36 -9.37
CA ARG A 69 1.70 10.57 -7.95
C ARG A 69 0.21 10.75 -7.68
N ALA A 70 -0.20 10.57 -6.43
CA ALA A 70 -1.60 10.66 -6.01
C ALA A 70 -2.23 12.02 -6.30
N GLU A 71 -1.45 13.11 -6.25
CA GLU A 71 -1.91 14.46 -6.55
C GLU A 71 -2.32 14.65 -8.02
N GLU A 72 -1.71 13.89 -8.92
CA GLU A 72 -1.95 13.93 -10.38
C GLU A 72 -2.93 12.85 -10.83
N PHE A 73 -3.29 11.93 -9.94
CA PHE A 73 -4.16 10.81 -10.27
C PHE A 73 -5.63 11.26 -10.37
N ASP A 74 -6.28 10.92 -11.47
CA ASP A 74 -7.70 11.20 -11.66
C ASP A 74 -8.54 10.20 -10.85
N TRP A 75 -8.86 10.59 -9.61
CA TRP A 75 -9.67 9.82 -8.67
C TRP A 75 -11.13 9.66 -9.11
N ALA A 76 -11.59 10.42 -10.11
CA ALA A 76 -12.93 10.26 -10.66
C ALA A 76 -13.01 9.09 -11.67
N LEU A 77 -11.86 8.55 -12.10
CA LEU A 77 -11.85 7.37 -12.94
C LEU A 77 -12.28 6.13 -12.14
N PRO A 78 -13.07 5.22 -12.76
CA PRO A 78 -13.39 3.94 -12.15
C PRO A 78 -12.11 3.20 -11.75
N ARG A 79 -12.16 2.43 -10.65
CA ARG A 79 -11.06 1.55 -10.23
C ARG A 79 -10.56 0.73 -11.41
N GLN A 80 -9.37 1.07 -11.91
CA GLN A 80 -8.72 0.34 -12.98
C GLN A 80 -7.85 -0.75 -12.37
N LYS A 81 -8.19 -2.00 -12.69
CA LYS A 81 -7.24 -3.10 -12.51
C LYS A 81 -6.33 -3.11 -13.72
N ASP A 82 -5.05 -2.92 -13.47
CA ASP A 82 -4.05 -3.15 -14.50
C ASP A 82 -3.72 -4.64 -14.49
N GLU A 83 -3.90 -5.30 -15.64
CA GLU A 83 -3.61 -6.72 -15.86
C GLU A 83 -2.31 -6.92 -16.64
N SER A 84 -1.63 -5.84 -17.06
CA SER A 84 -0.37 -5.93 -17.78
C SER A 84 0.72 -6.58 -16.91
N PRO A 85 1.77 -7.19 -17.48
CA PRO A 85 2.89 -7.68 -16.68
C PRO A 85 3.50 -6.56 -15.82
N PRO A 86 3.90 -6.84 -14.55
CA PRO A 86 4.57 -5.85 -13.73
C PRO A 86 5.81 -5.32 -14.44
N PHE A 87 5.99 -4.01 -14.44
CA PHE A 87 7.15 -3.35 -15.02
C PHE A 87 7.97 -2.67 -13.92
N GLY A 88 9.29 -2.85 -13.97
CA GLY A 88 10.21 -2.27 -13.00
C GLY A 88 10.54 -3.19 -11.83
N GLU A 89 11.06 -2.60 -10.76
CA GLU A 89 11.45 -3.31 -9.53
C GLU A 89 10.20 -3.75 -8.75
N ILE A 90 10.19 -5.02 -8.31
CA ILE A 90 9.17 -5.55 -7.41
C ILE A 90 9.76 -5.57 -6.00
N LYS A 91 9.10 -4.86 -5.07
CA LYS A 91 9.51 -4.78 -3.66
C LYS A 91 8.29 -4.80 -2.74
N MET A 92 8.55 -4.89 -1.46
CA MET A 92 7.58 -4.92 -0.37
C MET A 92 7.12 -3.51 0.00
N VAL A 93 5.81 -3.37 0.17
CA VAL A 93 5.13 -2.16 0.67
C VAL A 93 4.36 -2.56 1.92
N ALA A 94 4.53 -1.81 3.01
CA ALA A 94 3.73 -1.98 4.21
C ALA A 94 2.30 -1.46 3.94
N LEU A 95 1.29 -2.34 4.00
CA LEU A 95 -0.09 -2.00 3.63
C LEU A 95 -0.71 -0.94 4.55
N VAL A 96 -0.20 -0.82 5.77
CA VAL A 96 -0.62 0.22 6.71
C VAL A 96 -0.21 1.63 6.28
N CYS A 97 0.79 1.77 5.40
CA CYS A 97 1.26 3.08 4.92
C CYS A 97 0.50 3.60 3.70
N VAL A 98 -0.39 2.80 3.12
CA VAL A 98 -1.07 3.10 1.86
C VAL A 98 -2.59 2.99 2.00
N CYS A 99 -3.32 3.57 1.05
CA CYS A 99 -4.75 3.38 0.88
C CYS A 99 -5.10 3.26 -0.60
N LEU A 100 -6.36 2.93 -0.90
CA LEU A 100 -6.83 3.05 -2.29
C LEU A 100 -6.84 4.55 -2.72
N PRO A 101 -6.47 4.89 -3.98
CA PRO A 101 -6.25 6.27 -4.41
C PRO A 101 -7.47 7.19 -4.23
N GLN A 102 -8.70 6.66 -4.40
CA GLN A 102 -9.93 7.43 -4.22
C GLN A 102 -10.13 7.93 -2.79
N HIS A 103 -9.50 7.30 -1.80
CA HIS A 103 -9.59 7.69 -0.38
C HIS A 103 -8.45 8.62 0.04
N TRP A 104 -7.38 8.70 -0.73
CA TRP A 104 -6.13 9.38 -0.37
C TRP A 104 -6.36 10.85 0.03
N ARG A 105 -7.05 11.62 -0.81
CA ARG A 105 -7.28 13.06 -0.59
C ARG A 105 -8.09 13.32 0.69
N LYS A 106 -9.17 12.56 0.88
CA LYS A 106 -10.00 12.67 2.08
C LYS A 106 -9.19 12.31 3.33
N THR A 107 -8.41 11.23 3.27
CA THR A 107 -7.61 10.78 4.42
C THR A 107 -6.51 11.76 4.80
N ILE A 108 -5.86 12.44 3.85
CA ILE A 108 -4.87 13.46 4.19
C ILE A 108 -5.51 14.74 4.76
N GLU A 109 -6.68 15.14 4.25
CA GLU A 109 -7.42 16.32 4.72
C GLU A 109 -8.01 16.07 6.13
N GLU A 110 -8.55 14.87 6.38
CA GLU A 110 -9.06 14.47 7.70
C GLU A 110 -7.94 14.12 8.68
N GLY A 111 -6.81 13.58 8.19
CA GLY A 111 -5.65 13.21 9.00
C GLY A 111 -4.83 14.40 9.52
N GLU A 112 -4.99 15.59 8.96
CA GLU A 112 -4.48 16.83 9.54
C GLU A 112 -5.27 17.26 10.79
N ALA A 113 -6.50 16.75 10.97
CA ALA A 113 -7.31 16.92 12.17
C ALA A 113 -7.05 15.80 13.21
N ASP A 114 -5.80 15.71 13.68
CA ASP A 114 -5.35 15.18 14.99
C ASP A 114 -5.92 13.84 15.53
N THR A 115 -6.50 12.97 14.70
CA THR A 115 -7.12 11.71 15.16
C THR A 115 -6.72 10.45 14.39
N VAL A 116 -6.00 10.57 13.27
CA VAL A 116 -5.50 9.40 12.54
C VAL A 116 -4.14 9.01 13.11
N VAL A 117 -4.12 7.93 13.90
CA VAL A 117 -2.91 7.36 14.50
C VAL A 117 -1.93 7.04 13.36
N LYS A 118 -0.79 7.75 13.31
CA LYS A 118 0.31 7.39 12.41
C LYS A 118 0.69 5.94 12.73
N PRO A 119 0.68 5.02 11.75
CA PRO A 119 1.02 3.64 12.03
C PRO A 119 2.47 3.57 12.49
N VAL A 120 2.67 3.13 13.73
CA VAL A 120 3.99 2.73 14.20
C VAL A 120 4.23 1.36 13.59
N ILE A 121 5.04 1.29 12.53
CA ILE A 121 5.53 0.03 12.00
C ILE A 121 6.48 -0.55 13.07
N GLY A 122 5.92 -1.23 14.05
CA GLY A 122 6.62 -1.85 15.16
C GLY A 122 7.21 -3.18 14.72
N THR A 123 8.52 -3.30 14.87
CA THR A 123 9.36 -4.50 14.88
C THR A 123 8.58 -5.82 14.98
N ALA A 124 8.43 -6.53 13.86
CA ALA A 124 8.18 -7.97 13.92
C ALA A 124 9.46 -8.61 14.53
N LEU A 125 9.28 -9.23 15.69
CA LEU A 125 10.22 -10.19 16.29
C LEU A 125 10.21 -11.49 15.49
#